data_AF-A0A3C0EFJ6-F1
#
_entry.id   AF-A0A3C0EFJ6-F1
#
_cell.length_a   1.000
_cell.length_b   1.000
_cell.length_c   1.000
_cell.angle_alpha   90.00
_cell.angle_beta   90.00
_cell.angle_gamma   90.00
#
_symmetry.space_group_name_H-M   'P 1'
#
loop_
_entity.id
_entity.type
_entity.pdbx_description
1 polymer ?
#
loop_
_entity_poly.entity_id
_entity_poly.type
_entity_poly.pdbx_seq_one_letter_code
_entity_poly.pdbx_strand_id
1 'polypeptide(L)'
;MRHSKTALFYLSLLTVMLVFCTTTNLEAKIFNVQDYGAIGDGVTDDSSAIAKAIEAAKAQPDSEHVVLLPTGTYRLATTHSATFNRVMVDENGVPKDLTQTGHLLVASAQNLTIRGESGTKLIMTDVYTTGVLVVDSTNVTLEQVSIDFDPLPFTQGLVESVDLENKLVTVQIQQGYADLSREDFH
;
A
#
# COMPACT_ATOMS: atom_id res chain seq x y z
N MET A 1 27.97 -34.25 -78.73
CA MET A 1 26.96 -33.42 -78.04
C MET A 1 27.22 -33.44 -76.53
N ARG A 2 27.77 -32.31 -76.02
CA ARG A 2 27.79 -31.72 -74.66
C ARG A 2 27.76 -32.58 -73.37
N HIS A 3 28.94 -32.63 -72.71
CA HIS A 3 29.34 -32.41 -71.29
C HIS A 3 28.25 -32.42 -70.18
N SER A 4 28.35 -33.25 -69.12
CA SER A 4 29.20 -33.21 -67.90
C SER A 4 28.62 -32.43 -66.69
N LYS A 5 28.57 -33.14 -65.55
CA LYS A 5 28.20 -32.87 -64.15
C LYS A 5 28.40 -31.44 -63.57
N THR A 6 27.44 -30.96 -62.75
CA THR A 6 27.65 -30.07 -61.57
C THR A 6 26.44 -30.12 -60.62
N ALA A 7 26.70 -30.07 -59.31
CA ALA A 7 25.79 -30.26 -58.18
C ALA A 7 25.03 -28.99 -57.74
N LEU A 8 23.93 -29.12 -56.98
CA LEU A 8 23.60 -28.15 -55.91
C LEU A 8 22.72 -28.76 -54.80
N PHE A 9 23.23 -28.61 -53.57
CA PHE A 9 22.63 -28.90 -52.27
C PHE A 9 21.35 -28.08 -52.01
N TYR A 10 20.35 -28.67 -51.37
CA TYR A 10 19.45 -27.93 -50.45
C TYR A 10 19.25 -28.74 -49.16
N LEU A 11 20.30 -28.69 -48.34
CA LEU A 11 20.27 -29.02 -46.93
C LEU A 11 19.69 -27.81 -46.17
N SER A 12 18.73 -28.09 -45.28
CA SER A 12 18.33 -27.32 -44.10
C SER A 12 18.03 -25.82 -44.25
N LEU A 13 16.75 -25.44 -44.13
CA LEU A 13 16.38 -24.33 -43.25
C LEU A 13 14.89 -24.42 -42.84
N LEU A 14 14.57 -25.43 -42.03
CA LEU A 14 13.45 -25.26 -41.10
C LEU A 14 13.98 -24.31 -40.03
N THR A 15 13.80 -23.00 -40.21
CA THR A 15 14.00 -22.01 -39.15
C THR A 15 12.94 -22.28 -38.09
N VAL A 16 13.25 -23.24 -37.21
CA VAL A 16 12.65 -23.29 -35.89
C VAL A 16 13.11 -21.99 -35.23
N MET A 17 12.26 -20.98 -35.28
CA MET A 17 12.43 -19.80 -34.44
C MET A 17 12.15 -20.28 -33.02
N LEU A 18 13.18 -20.86 -32.39
CA LEU A 18 13.17 -21.20 -30.99
C LEU A 18 13.10 -19.87 -30.26
N VAL A 19 11.88 -19.42 -29.97
CA VAL A 19 11.64 -18.38 -28.99
C VAL A 19 12.10 -18.99 -27.68
N PHE A 20 13.38 -18.78 -27.34
CA PHE A 20 13.83 -18.86 -25.98
C PHE A 20 13.09 -17.74 -25.25
N CYS A 21 11.86 -18.04 -24.82
CA CYS A 21 11.24 -17.32 -23.73
C CYS A 21 12.07 -17.70 -22.51
N THR A 22 13.18 -16.99 -22.30
CA THR A 22 13.87 -17.06 -21.04
C THR A 22 12.92 -16.45 -20.04
N THR A 23 12.26 -17.30 -19.25
CA THR A 23 11.71 -16.85 -17.98
C THR A 23 12.90 -16.44 -17.14
N THR A 24 13.30 -15.18 -17.25
CA THR A 24 14.11 -14.56 -16.21
C THR A 24 13.26 -14.69 -14.96
N ASN A 25 13.71 -15.51 -14.00
CA ASN A 25 13.27 -15.34 -12.62
C ASN A 25 13.74 -13.96 -12.24
N LEU A 26 12.88 -12.97 -12.47
CA LEU A 26 13.12 -11.60 -12.11
C LEU A 26 12.96 -11.58 -10.59
N GLU A 27 14.04 -11.86 -9.88
CA GLU A 27 14.06 -11.74 -8.43
C GLU A 27 13.62 -10.31 -8.10
N ALA A 28 12.49 -10.20 -7.40
CA ALA A 28 11.90 -8.90 -7.13
C ALA A 28 12.91 -8.02 -6.38
N LYS A 29 13.08 -6.77 -6.82
CA LYS A 29 14.03 -5.87 -6.16
C LYS A 29 13.45 -5.45 -4.80
N ILE A 30 14.24 -5.64 -3.75
CA ILE A 30 13.83 -5.34 -2.37
C ILE A 30 14.27 -3.93 -1.97
N PHE A 31 13.34 -3.21 -1.35
CA PHE A 31 13.46 -1.88 -0.77
C PHE A 31 13.14 -2.00 0.72
N ASN A 32 14.14 -2.25 1.55
CA ASN A 32 13.94 -2.34 3.00
C ASN A 32 13.71 -0.94 3.58
N VAL A 33 12.59 -0.72 4.28
CA VAL A 33 12.23 0.59 4.86
C VAL A 33 13.26 1.13 5.85
N GLN A 34 14.06 0.26 6.48
CA GLN A 34 15.14 0.65 7.38
C GLN A 34 16.29 1.36 6.65
N ASP A 35 16.53 1.03 5.37
CA ASP A 35 17.50 1.75 4.54
C ASP A 35 17.06 3.20 4.24
N TYR A 36 15.76 3.51 4.46
CA TYR A 36 15.17 4.83 4.30
C TYR A 36 14.91 5.55 5.64
N GLY A 37 15.36 4.95 6.75
CA GLY A 37 15.32 5.53 8.09
C GLY A 37 14.15 5.10 8.97
N ALA A 38 13.38 4.08 8.58
CA ALA A 38 12.36 3.53 9.46
C ALA A 38 13.00 2.76 10.62
N ILE A 39 12.42 2.86 11.81
CA ILE A 39 12.91 2.21 13.03
C ILE A 39 12.04 1.01 13.41
N GLY A 40 10.71 1.13 13.35
CA GLY A 40 9.80 0.04 13.72
C GLY A 40 9.74 -0.24 15.23
N ASP A 41 9.94 0.77 16.07
CA ASP A 41 9.94 0.69 17.54
C ASP A 41 8.57 0.95 18.20
N GLY A 42 7.55 1.27 17.40
CA GLY A 42 6.20 1.61 17.85
C GLY A 42 6.03 3.03 18.40
N VAL A 43 7.08 3.85 18.38
CA VAL A 43 7.09 5.21 18.94
C VAL A 43 7.47 6.24 17.88
N THR A 44 8.51 5.97 17.12
CA THR A 44 9.02 6.83 16.06
C THR A 44 8.03 6.93 14.91
N ASP A 45 7.84 8.13 14.36
CA ASP A 45 7.04 8.32 13.16
C ASP A 45 7.79 7.81 11.92
N ASP A 46 7.42 6.63 11.45
CA ASP A 46 8.04 5.93 10.32
C ASP A 46 7.43 6.32 8.96
N SER A 47 6.37 7.14 8.96
CA SER A 47 5.60 7.53 7.77
C SER A 47 6.47 7.98 6.60
N SER A 48 7.39 8.92 6.85
CA SER A 48 8.23 9.49 5.79
C SER A 48 9.26 8.49 5.24
N ALA A 49 9.77 7.57 6.07
CA ALA A 49 10.74 6.58 5.64
C ALA A 49 10.08 5.53 4.73
N ILE A 50 8.88 5.07 5.09
CA ILE A 50 8.11 4.13 4.29
C ILE A 50 7.69 4.76 2.96
N ALA A 51 7.24 6.02 2.97
CA ALA A 51 6.93 6.74 1.73
C ALA A 51 8.14 6.84 0.79
N LYS A 52 9.34 7.15 1.32
CA LYS A 52 10.58 7.16 0.52
C LYS A 52 10.92 5.80 -0.07
N ALA A 53 10.74 4.72 0.68
CA ALA A 53 10.97 3.36 0.18
C ALA A 53 10.01 3.02 -0.98
N ILE A 54 8.74 3.40 -0.85
CA ILE A 54 7.73 3.25 -1.91
C ILE A 54 8.11 4.06 -3.16
N GLU A 55 8.49 5.32 -3.02
CA GLU A 55 8.91 6.14 -4.16
C GLU A 55 10.18 5.60 -4.83
N ALA A 56 11.15 5.10 -4.06
CA ALA A 56 12.36 4.49 -4.60
C ALA A 56 12.06 3.19 -5.37
N ALA A 57 11.10 2.39 -4.88
CA ALA A 57 10.61 1.20 -5.58
C ALA A 57 9.93 1.56 -6.90
N LYS A 58 9.03 2.54 -6.88
CA LYS A 58 8.32 3.02 -8.08
C LYS A 58 9.25 3.63 -9.15
N ALA A 59 10.39 4.18 -8.74
CA ALA A 59 11.36 4.76 -9.66
C ALA A 59 12.14 3.72 -10.49
N GLN A 60 11.94 2.43 -10.23
CA GLN A 60 12.58 1.36 -10.99
C GLN A 60 11.76 0.94 -12.22
N PRO A 61 12.40 0.45 -13.28
CA PRO A 61 11.70 -0.01 -14.49
C PRO A 61 11.07 -1.40 -14.32
N ASP A 62 9.83 -1.55 -14.84
CA ASP A 62 9.03 -2.74 -15.21
C ASP A 62 9.38 -4.11 -14.58
N SER A 63 9.74 -4.13 -13.30
CA SER A 63 10.04 -5.35 -12.56
C SER A 63 9.17 -5.45 -11.32
N GLU A 64 9.06 -6.65 -10.75
CA GLU A 64 8.41 -6.79 -9.45
C GLU A 64 9.27 -6.11 -8.39
N HIS A 65 8.62 -5.33 -7.53
CA HIS A 65 9.25 -4.59 -6.45
C HIS A 65 8.66 -4.99 -5.12
N VAL A 66 9.50 -5.16 -4.11
CA VAL A 66 9.08 -5.43 -2.74
C VAL A 66 9.57 -4.30 -1.86
N VAL A 67 8.66 -3.55 -1.24
CA VAL A 67 8.96 -2.73 -0.07
C VAL A 67 8.83 -3.61 1.15
N LEU A 68 9.97 -3.93 1.77
CA LEU A 68 10.05 -4.84 2.90
C LEU A 68 9.98 -4.05 4.20
N LEU A 69 9.07 -4.46 5.09
CA LEU A 69 9.02 -4.05 6.48
C LEU A 69 9.53 -5.20 7.35
N PRO A 70 10.76 -5.12 7.87
CA PRO A 70 11.24 -6.09 8.86
C PRO A 70 10.34 -6.15 10.09
N THR A 71 10.40 -7.24 10.86
CA THR A 71 9.60 -7.40 12.08
C THR A 71 9.74 -6.16 12.99
N GLY A 72 8.60 -5.55 13.32
CA GLY A 72 8.56 -4.32 14.12
C GLY A 72 7.16 -3.73 14.17
N THR A 73 7.00 -2.67 14.96
CA THR A 73 5.79 -1.86 15.00
C THR A 73 6.09 -0.49 14.40
N TYR A 74 5.49 -0.17 13.25
CA TYR A 74 5.74 1.09 12.55
C TYR A 74 4.60 2.05 12.83
N ARG A 75 4.90 3.16 13.50
CA ARG A 75 3.91 4.18 13.82
C ARG A 75 3.82 5.16 12.66
N LEU A 76 2.65 5.29 12.07
CA LEU A 76 2.40 6.19 10.95
C LEU A 76 1.65 7.42 11.49
N ALA A 77 2.40 8.44 11.92
CA ALA A 77 1.83 9.64 12.50
C ALA A 77 1.61 10.76 11.48
N THR A 78 2.40 10.77 10.42
CA THR A 78 2.25 11.69 9.30
C THR A 78 1.44 11.03 8.18
N THR A 79 0.48 11.76 7.62
CA THR A 79 -0.31 11.32 6.46
C THR A 79 0.20 11.97 5.18
N HIS A 80 -0.06 11.31 4.05
CA HIS A 80 0.40 11.75 2.74
C HIS A 80 -0.78 11.89 1.79
N SER A 81 -0.69 12.85 0.86
CA SER A 81 -1.76 13.16 -0.08
C SER A 81 -1.35 12.90 -1.53
N ALA A 82 -2.31 12.43 -2.33
CA ALA A 82 -2.19 12.35 -3.79
C ALA A 82 -3.48 12.82 -4.46
N THR A 83 -3.34 13.48 -5.61
CA THR A 83 -4.44 13.88 -6.47
C THR A 83 -4.69 12.78 -7.51
N PHE A 84 -5.94 12.36 -7.70
CA PHE A 84 -6.27 11.41 -8.77
C PHE A 84 -6.05 12.04 -10.13
N ASN A 85 -5.56 11.24 -11.06
CA ASN A 85 -5.55 11.55 -12.48
C ASN A 85 -6.94 11.34 -13.12
N ARG A 86 -8.01 11.75 -12.43
CA ARG A 86 -9.39 11.72 -12.92
C ARG A 86 -9.94 13.13 -12.99
N VAL A 87 -10.49 13.50 -14.14
CA VAL A 87 -11.26 14.74 -14.27
C VAL A 87 -12.67 14.46 -13.76
N MET A 88 -12.96 14.90 -12.54
CA MET A 88 -14.33 15.01 -12.05
C MET A 88 -14.73 16.47 -12.13
N VAL A 89 -15.96 16.73 -12.56
CA VAL A 89 -16.54 18.07 -12.56
C VAL A 89 -17.76 18.10 -11.64
N ASP A 90 -18.04 19.25 -11.04
CA ASP A 90 -19.29 19.48 -10.32
C ASP A 90 -20.49 19.62 -11.27
N GLU A 91 -21.67 19.87 -10.72
CA GLU A 91 -22.91 20.07 -11.48
C GLU A 91 -22.84 21.24 -12.50
N ASN A 92 -21.86 22.13 -12.35
CA ASN A 92 -21.63 23.29 -13.21
C ASN A 92 -20.42 23.11 -14.14
N GLY A 93 -19.78 21.94 -14.17
CA GLY A 93 -18.63 21.67 -15.03
C GLY A 93 -17.28 22.14 -14.46
N VAL A 94 -17.22 22.56 -13.19
CA VAL A 94 -15.96 23.00 -12.56
C VAL A 94 -15.15 21.78 -12.13
N PRO A 95 -13.88 21.66 -12.53
CA PRO A 95 -13.01 20.57 -12.08
C PRO A 95 -12.93 20.52 -10.56
N LYS A 96 -13.20 19.35 -9.99
CA LYS A 96 -13.07 19.07 -8.58
C LYS A 96 -11.65 18.58 -8.30
N ASP A 97 -10.95 19.23 -7.38
CA ASP A 97 -9.72 18.67 -6.81
C ASP A 97 -10.07 17.39 -6.05
N LEU A 98 -9.40 16.30 -6.41
CA LEU A 98 -9.60 14.99 -5.81
C LEU A 98 -8.44 14.60 -4.92
N THR A 99 -7.74 15.56 -4.32
CA THR A 99 -6.69 15.24 -3.35
C THR A 99 -7.25 14.39 -2.22
N GLN A 100 -6.72 13.17 -2.09
CA GLN A 100 -7.03 12.26 -0.99
C GLN A 100 -5.79 12.01 -0.16
N THR A 101 -6.03 11.77 1.13
CA THR A 101 -4.99 11.62 2.14
C THR A 101 -5.11 10.25 2.80
N GLY A 102 -3.97 9.60 3.03
CA GLY A 102 -3.88 8.35 3.76
C GLY A 102 -2.56 8.23 4.54
N HIS A 103 -2.55 7.38 5.56
CA HIS A 103 -1.34 7.13 6.34
C HIS A 103 -0.30 6.35 5.51
N LEU A 104 -0.71 5.18 5.01
CA LEU A 104 0.03 4.42 4.01
C LEU A 104 -0.54 4.74 2.63
N LEU A 105 0.13 5.62 1.90
CA LEU A 105 -0.25 6.01 0.55
C LEU A 105 0.59 5.26 -0.50
N VAL A 106 -0.09 4.60 -1.44
CA VAL A 106 0.50 4.02 -2.65
C VAL A 106 -0.19 4.64 -3.87
N ALA A 107 0.47 5.60 -4.51
CA ALA A 107 -0.06 6.29 -5.68
C ALA A 107 0.76 5.98 -6.93
N SER A 108 0.09 5.76 -8.07
CA SER A 108 0.74 5.57 -9.38
C SER A 108 1.81 4.46 -9.39
N ALA A 109 1.56 3.36 -8.69
CA ALA A 109 2.47 2.21 -8.60
C ALA A 109 2.05 1.08 -9.55
N GLN A 110 3.04 0.33 -10.03
CA GLN A 110 2.85 -0.89 -10.81
C GLN A 110 3.74 -2.00 -10.24
N ASN A 111 3.22 -3.22 -10.15
CA ASN A 111 3.96 -4.42 -9.71
C ASN A 111 4.67 -4.25 -8.35
N LEU A 112 3.97 -3.64 -7.38
CA LEU A 112 4.52 -3.32 -6.07
C LEU A 112 3.90 -4.18 -4.98
N THR A 113 4.74 -4.90 -4.25
CA THR A 113 4.36 -5.58 -3.01
C THR A 113 4.90 -4.82 -1.82
N ILE A 114 4.05 -4.48 -0.85
CA ILE A 114 4.45 -4.03 0.47
C ILE A 114 4.29 -5.25 1.39
N ARG A 115 5.41 -5.75 1.91
CA ARG A 115 5.46 -7.02 2.67
C ARG A 115 6.02 -6.80 4.05
N GLY A 116 5.28 -7.23 5.06
CA GLY A 116 5.82 -7.39 6.42
C GLY A 116 6.52 -8.72 6.62
N GLU A 117 7.49 -8.78 7.53
CA GLU A 117 7.91 -10.04 8.14
C GLU A 117 6.93 -10.45 9.26
N SER A 118 7.07 -11.66 9.78
CA SER A 118 6.20 -12.17 10.86
C SER A 118 6.18 -11.21 12.05
N GLY A 119 4.98 -10.83 12.50
CA GLY A 119 4.79 -9.90 13.63
C GLY A 119 4.85 -8.41 13.26
N THR A 120 4.97 -8.06 11.97
CA THR A 120 4.92 -6.66 11.54
C THR A 120 3.57 -6.03 11.81
N LYS A 121 3.57 -4.86 12.47
CA LYS A 121 2.38 -4.09 12.81
C LYS A 121 2.50 -2.65 12.31
N LEU A 122 1.44 -2.13 11.71
CA LEU A 122 1.28 -0.72 11.36
C LEU A 122 0.29 -0.09 12.35
N ILE A 123 0.67 1.04 12.95
CA ILE A 123 -0.20 1.82 13.84
C ILE A 123 -0.54 3.13 13.15
N MET A 124 -1.81 3.31 12.80
CA MET A 124 -2.34 4.59 12.31
C MET A 124 -2.72 5.47 13.50
N THR A 125 -2.52 6.79 13.40
CA THR A 125 -2.69 7.68 14.55
C THR A 125 -3.80 8.72 14.39
N ASP A 126 -4.35 8.85 13.19
CA ASP A 126 -5.52 9.68 12.91
C ASP A 126 -6.69 8.77 12.52
N VAL A 127 -7.71 8.71 13.36
CA VAL A 127 -8.89 7.86 13.14
C VAL A 127 -9.85 8.40 12.07
N TYR A 128 -9.66 9.64 11.60
CA TYR A 128 -10.49 10.28 10.58
C TYR A 128 -9.86 10.26 9.19
N THR A 129 -8.57 9.91 9.12
CA THR A 129 -7.86 9.77 7.85
C THR A 129 -7.82 8.30 7.41
N THR A 130 -7.89 8.08 6.09
CA THR A 130 -7.76 6.75 5.49
C THR A 130 -6.49 6.03 5.99
N GLY A 131 -6.61 4.80 6.48
CA GLY A 131 -5.46 4.01 6.92
C GLY A 131 -4.53 3.64 5.76
N VAL A 132 -5.06 2.90 4.78
CA VAL A 132 -4.32 2.50 3.57
C VAL A 132 -5.04 3.05 2.34
N LEU A 133 -4.33 3.85 1.55
CA LEU A 133 -4.85 4.47 0.34
C LEU A 133 -4.03 4.00 -0.87
N VAL A 134 -4.66 3.24 -1.77
CA VAL A 134 -4.06 2.80 -3.04
C VAL A 134 -4.80 3.46 -4.18
N VAL A 135 -4.11 4.29 -4.97
CA VAL A 135 -4.71 5.11 -6.03
C VAL A 135 -3.90 5.05 -7.32
N ASP A 136 -4.60 5.08 -8.45
CA ASP A 136 -4.01 5.06 -9.81
C ASP A 136 -2.93 3.99 -10.01
N SER A 137 -3.09 2.83 -9.36
CA SER A 137 -2.08 1.78 -9.28
C SER A 137 -2.60 0.46 -9.84
N THR A 138 -1.70 -0.36 -10.37
CA THR A 138 -2.01 -1.69 -10.94
C THR A 138 -1.12 -2.75 -10.30
N ASN A 139 -1.67 -3.92 -9.97
CA ASN A 139 -0.90 -5.02 -9.39
C ASN A 139 -0.14 -4.61 -8.11
N VAL A 140 -0.87 -4.08 -7.13
CA VAL A 140 -0.35 -3.72 -5.80
C VAL A 140 -0.83 -4.74 -4.78
N THR A 141 0.08 -5.24 -3.96
CA THR A 141 -0.21 -6.17 -2.88
C THR A 141 0.28 -5.60 -1.55
N LEU A 142 -0.54 -5.67 -0.51
CA LEU A 142 -0.12 -5.47 0.88
C LEU A 142 -0.33 -6.79 1.62
N GLU A 143 0.74 -7.34 2.19
CA GLU A 143 0.68 -8.66 2.81
C GLU A 143 1.55 -8.77 4.06
N GLN A 144 1.22 -9.76 4.90
CA GLN A 144 2.00 -10.12 6.09
C GLN A 144 2.18 -8.98 7.11
N VAL A 145 1.20 -8.08 7.19
CA VAL A 145 1.12 -7.03 8.19
C VAL A 145 -0.18 -7.14 8.99
N SER A 146 -0.13 -6.68 10.23
CA SER A 146 -1.33 -6.29 10.98
C SER A 146 -1.49 -4.78 10.96
N ILE A 147 -2.73 -4.29 10.95
CA ILE A 147 -3.05 -2.86 10.98
C ILE A 147 -3.88 -2.61 12.22
N ASP A 148 -3.54 -1.57 12.95
CA ASP A 148 -4.25 -1.12 14.14
C ASP A 148 -4.21 0.41 14.24
N PHE A 149 -4.91 0.95 15.22
CA PHE A 149 -5.02 2.39 15.45
C PHE A 149 -4.69 2.72 16.90
N ASP A 150 -4.02 3.85 17.09
CA ASP A 150 -3.78 4.44 18.41
C ASP A 150 -3.92 5.97 18.34
N PRO A 151 -5.04 6.55 18.82
CA PRO A 151 -6.09 5.91 19.63
C PRO A 151 -7.03 5.01 18.81
N LEU A 152 -7.78 4.13 19.49
CA LEU A 152 -8.77 3.26 18.84
C LEU A 152 -9.91 4.08 18.19
N PRO A 153 -10.41 3.71 17.00
CA PRO A 153 -11.47 4.42 16.27
C PRO A 153 -12.87 4.07 16.82
N PHE A 154 -12.94 3.51 18.02
CA PHE A 154 -14.17 3.10 18.68
C PHE A 154 -14.03 3.19 20.19
N THR A 155 -15.17 3.23 20.87
CA THR A 155 -15.24 3.07 22.31
C THR A 155 -16.07 1.85 22.69
N GLN A 156 -15.92 1.38 23.92
CA GLN A 156 -16.76 0.36 24.50
C GLN A 156 -16.89 0.56 26.00
N GLY A 157 -17.97 0.03 26.57
CA GLY A 157 -18.25 0.19 27.99
C GLY A 157 -19.38 -0.70 28.48
N LEU A 158 -19.58 -0.71 29.79
CA LEU A 158 -20.69 -1.38 30.45
C LEU A 158 -21.91 -0.45 30.45
N VAL A 159 -23.07 -0.96 30.04
CA VAL A 159 -24.34 -0.26 30.25
C VAL A 159 -24.73 -0.37 31.72
N GLU A 160 -24.70 0.75 32.44
CA GLU A 160 -25.06 0.80 33.86
C GLU A 160 -26.57 0.96 34.07
N SER A 161 -27.22 1.74 33.20
CA SER A 161 -28.67 1.95 33.25
C SER A 161 -29.25 2.37 31.91
N VAL A 162 -30.56 2.13 31.75
CA VAL A 162 -31.36 2.56 30.60
C VAL A 162 -32.61 3.27 31.12
N ASP A 163 -32.80 4.51 30.71
CA ASP A 163 -34.01 5.30 30.94
C ASP A 163 -34.78 5.39 29.63
N LEU A 164 -35.87 4.63 29.53
CA LEU A 164 -36.68 4.56 28.32
C LEU A 164 -37.57 5.79 28.12
N GLU A 165 -37.95 6.48 29.19
CA GLU A 165 -38.79 7.67 29.11
C GLU A 165 -37.98 8.84 28.55
N ASN A 166 -36.78 9.04 29.08
CA ASN A 166 -35.87 10.10 28.63
C ASN A 166 -34.98 9.67 27.45
N LYS A 167 -35.04 8.41 27.02
CA LYS A 167 -34.22 7.81 25.95
C LYS A 167 -32.72 7.97 26.21
N LEU A 168 -32.32 7.77 27.46
CA LEU A 168 -30.93 7.86 27.90
C LEU A 168 -30.37 6.48 28.21
N VAL A 169 -29.09 6.29 27.89
CA VAL A 169 -28.30 5.14 28.31
C VAL A 169 -27.09 5.67 29.07
N THR A 170 -26.90 5.22 30.30
CA THR A 170 -25.69 5.51 31.08
C THR A 170 -24.69 4.40 30.81
N VAL A 171 -23.50 4.78 30.33
CA VAL A 171 -22.43 3.84 29.98
C VAL A 171 -21.18 4.19 30.76
N GLN A 172 -20.59 3.22 31.43
CA GLN A 172 -19.25 3.31 31.99
C GLN A 172 -18.24 2.87 30.92
N ILE A 173 -17.50 3.84 30.37
CA ILE A 173 -16.46 3.56 29.36
C ILE A 173 -15.33 2.74 29.98
N GLN A 174 -14.91 1.68 29.27
CA GLN A 174 -13.81 0.82 29.71
C GLN A 174 -12.48 1.57 29.62
N GLN A 175 -11.58 1.35 30.60
CA GLN A 175 -10.24 1.91 30.59
C GLN A 175 -9.49 1.57 29.30
N GLY A 176 -8.87 2.59 28.68
CA GLY A 176 -8.13 2.46 27.42
C GLY A 176 -8.96 2.75 26.16
N TYR A 177 -10.27 2.98 26.30
CA TYR A 177 -11.14 3.39 25.19
C TYR A 177 -11.43 4.89 25.26
N ALA A 178 -11.66 5.49 24.09
CA ALA A 178 -11.94 6.91 23.99
C ALA A 178 -13.26 7.28 24.70
N ASP A 179 -13.28 8.41 25.39
CA ASP A 179 -14.52 8.99 25.93
C ASP A 179 -15.40 9.52 24.80
N LEU A 180 -16.72 9.43 24.97
CA LEU A 180 -17.72 10.01 24.07
C LEU A 180 -17.73 11.54 24.10
N SER A 181 -17.20 12.16 25.16
CA SER A 181 -17.08 13.62 25.27
C SER A 181 -15.84 14.19 24.57
N ARG A 182 -15.04 13.36 23.90
CA ARG A 182 -13.83 13.80 23.19
C ARG A 182 -14.22 14.74 22.04
N GLU A 183 -13.49 15.85 21.89
CA GLU A 183 -13.82 16.88 20.89
C GLU A 183 -13.84 16.38 19.46
N ASP A 184 -13.13 15.30 19.14
CA ASP A 184 -13.09 14.71 17.81
C ASP A 184 -14.22 13.68 17.57
N PHE A 185 -15.01 13.32 18.60
CA PHE A 185 -16.12 12.37 18.46
C PHE A 185 -17.31 13.09 17.79
N HIS A 186 -17.42 12.99 16.46
CA HIS A 186 -18.42 13.66 15.62
C HIS A 186 -19.12 12.69 14.67
#